data_AF-A0A7Y4KRB3-F1
#
_entry.id   AF-A0A7Y4KRB3-F1
#
_cell.length_a   1.000
_cell.length_b   1.000
_cell.length_c   1.000
_cell.angle_alpha   90.00
_cell.angle_beta   90.00
_cell.angle_gamma   90.00
#
_symmetry.space_group_name_H-M   'P 1'
#
loop_
_entity.id
_entity.type
_entity.pdbx_description
1 polymer ?
#
loop_
_entity_poly.entity_id
_entity_poly.type
_entity_poly.pdbx_seq_one_letter_code
_entity_poly.pdbx_strand_id
1 'polypeptide(L)' 'MLHDVHRLAVRYHWSEDQILRLTLPRRAAYLAIIEAEDDRRLFDALGEG' A
#
# COMPACT_ATOMS: atom_id res chain seq x y z
N MET A 1 -12.06 -2.64 0.76
CA MET A 1 -12.40 -1.22 1.00
C MET A 1 -11.82 -0.70 2.31
N LEU A 2 -12.23 -1.17 3.50
CA LEU A 2 -11.64 -0.70 4.78
C LEU A 2 -10.16 -1.09 4.92
N HIS A 3 -9.81 -2.32 4.53
CA HIS A 3 -8.43 -2.82 4.53
C HIS A 3 -7.50 -1.98 3.66
N ASP A 4 -7.95 -1.57 2.48
CA ASP A 4 -7.16 -0.79 1.52
C ASP A 4 -6.88 0.62 2.05
N VAL A 5 -7.90 1.25 2.65
CA VAL A 5 -7.76 2.56 3.31
C VAL A 5 -6.78 2.44 4.48
N HIS A 6 -6.89 1.39 5.29
CA HIS A 6 -5.97 1.16 6.39
C HIS A 6 -4.52 0.99 5.92
N ARG A 7 -4.27 0.18 4.89
CA ARG A 7 -2.92 0.00 4.31
C ARG A 7 -2.33 1.34 3.83
N LEU A 8 -3.13 2.14 3.12
CA LEU A 8 -2.68 3.45 2.63
C LEU A 8 -2.43 4.44 3.78
N ALA A 9 -3.29 4.45 4.79
CA ALA A 9 -3.15 5.32 5.96
C ALA A 9 -1.89 4.98 6.76
N VAL A 10 -1.63 3.70 7.01
CA VAL A 10 -0.44 3.25 7.74
C VAL A 10 0.84 3.54 6.94
N ARG A 11 0.84 3.30 5.62
CA ARG A 11 2.04 3.43 4.79
C ARG A 11 2.43 4.88 4.51
N TYR A 12 1.44 5.75 4.29
CA TYR A 12 1.66 7.13 3.83
C TYR A 12 1.23 8.20 4.85
N HIS A 13 0.72 7.78 6.01
CA HIS A 13 0.25 8.67 7.09
C HIS A 13 -0.85 9.64 6.65
N TRP A 14 -1.64 9.26 5.66
CA TRP A 14 -2.79 10.03 5.21
C TRP A 14 -4.02 9.75 6.07
N SER A 15 -4.87 10.75 6.22
CA SER A 15 -6.19 10.56 6.82
C SER A 15 -7.11 9.78 5.88
N GLU A 16 -8.15 9.16 6.44
CA GLU A 16 -9.17 8.48 5.63
C GLU A 16 -9.82 9.42 4.61
N ASP A 17 -10.07 10.68 4.98
CA ASP A 17 -10.63 11.70 4.07
C ASP A 17 -9.72 11.94 2.85
N GLN A 18 -8.41 12.07 3.07
CA GLN A 18 -7.44 12.25 1.98
C GLN A 18 -7.44 11.05 1.03
N ILE A 19 -7.55 9.83 1.55
CA ILE A 19 -7.59 8.60 0.77
C ILE A 19 -8.92 8.45 0.02
N LEU A 20 -10.03 8.84 0.64
CA LEU A 20 -11.36 8.76 0.04
C LEU A 20 -11.53 9.74 -1.13
N ARG A 21 -10.82 10.88 -1.09
CA ARG A 21 -10.73 11.84 -2.22
C ARG A 21 -9.99 11.32 -3.45
N LEU A 22 -9.15 10.28 -3.29
CA LEU A 22 -8.48 9.67 -4.43
C LEU A 22 -9.48 8.89 -5.29
N THR A 23 -9.31 8.97 -6.61
CA THR A 23 -10.06 8.13 -7.55
C THR A 23 -9.70 6.65 -7.34
N LEU A 24 -10.63 5.75 -7.68
CA LEU A 24 -10.39 4.30 -7.58
C LEU A 24 -9.12 3.83 -8.30
N PRO A 25 -8.82 4.25 -9.56
CA PRO A 25 -7.59 3.85 -10.23
C PRO A 25 -6.33 4.31 -9.50
N ARG A 26 -6.38 5.51 -8.91
CA ARG A 26 -5.23 6.05 -8.19
C ARG A 26 -4.96 5.32 -6.88
N ARG A 27 -6.02 4.93 -6.14
CA ARG A 27 -5.88 4.06 -4.97
C ARG A 27 -5.29 2.70 -5.34
N ALA A 28 -5.79 2.09 -6.41
CA ALA A 28 -5.27 0.81 -6.90
C ALA A 28 -3.77 0.89 -7.26
N ALA A 29 -3.34 1.98 -7.90
CA ALA A 29 -1.93 2.19 -8.23
C ALA A 29 -1.04 2.26 -6.98
N TYR A 30 -1.46 2.95 -5.91
CA TYR A 30 -0.68 2.98 -4.66
C TYR A 30 -0.63 1.61 -3.99
N LEU A 31 -1.73 0.86 -3.99
CA LEU A 31 -1.74 -0.49 -3.41
C LEU A 31 -0.80 -1.44 -4.16
N ALA A 32 -0.75 -1.37 -5.49
CA ALA A 32 0.17 -2.17 -6.29
C ALA A 32 1.65 -1.84 -5.99
N ILE A 33 1.97 -0.56 -5.72
CA ILE A 33 3.33 -0.17 -5.30
C ILE A 33 3.67 -0.81 -3.95
N ILE A 34 2.75 -0.75 -2.98
CA ILE A 34 2.96 -1.36 -1.65
C ILE A 34 3.21 -2.86 -1.79
N GLU A 35 2.40 -3.55 -2.59
CA GLU A 35 2.54 -5.00 -2.82
C GLU A 35 3.90 -5.34 -3.44
N ALA A 36 4.33 -4.59 -4.45
CA ALA A 36 5.65 -4.81 -5.06
C ALA A 36 6.82 -4.58 -4.09
N GLU A 37 6.70 -3.61 -3.18
CA GLU A 37 7.69 -3.37 -2.12
C GLU A 37 7.70 -4.48 -1.07
N ASP A 38 6.54 -4.95 -0.65
CA ASP A 38 6.39 -6.03 0.32
C ASP A 38 6.94 -7.35 -0.26
N ASP A 39 6.62 -7.66 -1.51
CA ASP A 39 7.17 -8.80 -2.24
C ASP A 39 8.69 -8.72 -2.32
N ARG A 40 9.24 -7.54 -2.69
CA ARG A 40 10.69 -7.33 -2.74
C ARG A 40 11.34 -7.62 -1.40
N ARG A 41 10.80 -7.07 -0.32
CA ARG A 41 11.32 -7.29 1.05
C ARG A 41 11.27 -8.75 1.45
N LEU A 42 10.21 -9.46 1.08
CA LEU A 42 10.08 -10.90 1.34
C LEU A 42 11.15 -11.68 0.59
N PHE A 43 11.38 -11.39 -0.70
CA PHE A 43 12.44 -12.05 -1.48
C PHE A 43 13.82 -11.78 -0.90
N ASP A 44 14.11 -10.55 -0.49
CA ASP A 44 15.39 -10.19 0.12
C ASP A 44 15.61 -10.96 1.44
N ALA A 45 14.59 -11.03 2.30
CA ALA A 45 14.65 -11.75 3.58
C ALA A 45 14.81 -13.28 3.41
N LEU A 46 14.29 -13.86 2.32
CA LEU A 46 14.43 -15.28 2.01
C LEU A 46 15.77 -15.61 1.30
N GLY A 47 16.38 -14.64 0.63
CA GLY A 47 17.66 -14.80 -0.08
C GLY A 47 18.89 -14.69 0.82
N GLU A 48 18.75 -14.18 2.04
CA GLU A 48 19.82 -14.10 3.06
C GLU A 48 19.91 -15.34 3.98
N GLY A 49 19.38 -16.49 3.54
CA GLY A 49 19.37 -17.77 4.28
C GLY A 49 20.43 -18.78 3.85
#